data_AF-A0A7L4R7W0-F1
#
_entry.id   AF-A0A7L4R7W0-F1
#
_cell.length_a   1.000
_cell.length_b   1.000
_cell.length_c   1.000
_cell.angle_alpha   90.00
_cell.angle_beta   90.00
_cell.angle_gamma   90.00
#
_symmetry.space_group_name_H-M   'P 1'
#
loop_
_entity.id
_entity.type
_entity.pdbx_description
1 polymer ?
#
loop_
_entity_poly.entity_id
_entity_poly.type
_entity_poly.pdbx_seq_one_letter_code
_entity_poly.pdbx_strand_id
1 'polypeptide(L)'
;MPKRPANQSATAAPLEDLSETNVDDVEKEAIEKVNRTITVLEGALATWDAAKEKPIDLKDRFSRYKQFHDALATWETKALKSRGKQEDFNTRVQRLREFVDICYAYA
;
A
#
# COMPACT_ATOMS: atom_id res chain seq x y z
N MET A 1 19.65 27.46 -21.00
CA MET A 1 19.40 26.12 -20.40
C MET A 1 18.34 26.29 -19.30
N PRO A 2 17.15 25.70 -19.42
CA PRO A 2 16.05 25.95 -18.49
C PRO A 2 16.23 25.19 -17.17
N LYS A 3 15.83 25.85 -16.08
CA LYS A 3 15.92 25.45 -14.68
C LYS A 3 15.11 24.17 -14.39
N ARG A 4 15.71 23.22 -13.67
CA ARG A 4 15.00 22.09 -13.02
C ARG A 4 14.02 22.65 -11.98
N PRO A 5 12.73 22.26 -11.96
CA PRO A 5 11.92 22.42 -10.77
C PRO A 5 12.30 21.33 -9.76
N ALA A 6 12.59 21.77 -8.53
CA ALA A 6 12.70 20.91 -7.36
C ALA A 6 11.37 20.19 -7.17
N ASN A 7 11.36 18.87 -7.35
CA ASN A 7 10.17 18.07 -7.08
C ASN A 7 10.00 17.98 -5.56
N GLN A 8 8.82 18.40 -5.13
CA GLN A 8 8.45 18.64 -3.75
C GLN A 8 8.50 17.35 -2.96
N SER A 9 9.16 17.42 -1.80
CA SER A 9 9.13 16.38 -0.78
C SER A 9 7.68 16.13 -0.42
N ALA A 10 7.18 14.92 -0.71
CA ALA A 10 5.89 14.45 -0.24
C ALA A 10 5.95 14.40 1.29
N THR A 11 5.44 15.45 1.93
CA THR A 11 5.23 15.52 3.37
C THR A 11 4.22 14.44 3.75
N ALA A 12 4.70 13.38 4.40
CA ALA A 12 3.86 12.47 5.15
C ALA A 12 3.06 13.30 6.17
N ALA A 13 1.74 13.29 6.02
CA ALA A 13 0.85 14.00 6.94
C ALA A 13 1.05 13.45 8.37
N PRO A 14 1.17 14.29 9.40
CA PRO A 14 1.33 13.84 10.78
C PRO A 14 0.05 13.13 11.24
N LEU A 15 0.19 11.90 11.75
CA LEU A 15 -0.88 11.06 12.30
C LEU A 15 -1.44 11.57 13.65
N GLU A 16 -1.28 12.87 13.98
CA GLU A 16 -1.43 13.38 15.35
C GLU A 16 -2.84 13.90 15.71
N ASP A 17 -3.83 13.84 14.79
CA ASP A 17 -5.21 14.23 15.09
C ASP A 17 -6.24 13.32 14.39
N LEU A 18 -6.30 12.06 14.81
CA LEU A 18 -7.34 11.11 14.38
C LEU A 18 -8.50 11.15 15.36
N SER A 19 -9.60 11.80 14.99
CA SER A 19 -10.92 11.60 15.59
C SER A 19 -11.63 10.41 14.92
N GLU A 20 -12.67 9.84 15.54
CA GLU A 20 -13.44 8.71 14.96
C GLU A 20 -13.92 8.99 13.52
N THR A 21 -14.32 10.25 13.25
CA THR A 21 -14.77 10.68 11.92
C THR A 21 -13.64 10.72 10.89
N ASN A 22 -12.40 11.00 11.32
CA ASN A 22 -11.22 11.03 10.44
C ASN A 22 -10.73 9.61 10.12
N VAL A 23 -10.91 8.64 11.04
CA VAL A 23 -10.45 7.25 10.81
C VAL A 23 -11.25 6.54 9.73
N ASP A 24 -12.57 6.80 9.63
CA ASP A 24 -13.39 6.25 8.54
C ASP A 24 -12.88 6.68 7.16
N ASP A 25 -12.58 7.96 6.99
CA ASP A 25 -12.09 8.53 5.73
C ASP A 25 -10.68 8.01 5.40
N VAL A 26 -9.78 7.98 6.39
CA VAL A 26 -8.42 7.46 6.22
C VAL A 26 -8.42 5.97 5.87
N GLU A 27 -9.27 5.16 6.50
CA GLU A 27 -9.40 3.74 6.16
C GLU A 27 -9.93 3.54 4.74
N LYS A 28 -10.95 4.32 4.36
CA LYS A 28 -11.50 4.26 3.00
C LYS A 28 -10.43 4.61 1.97
N GLU A 29 -9.70 5.71 2.19
CA GLU A 29 -8.63 6.13 1.28
C GLU A 29 -7.49 5.09 1.22
N ALA A 30 -7.10 4.53 2.36
CA ALA A 30 -6.09 3.49 2.43
C ALA A 30 -6.50 2.25 1.61
N ILE A 31 -7.74 1.78 1.79
CA ILE A 31 -8.28 0.65 0.99
C ILE A 31 -8.27 0.99 -0.50
N GLU A 32 -8.74 2.18 -0.90
CA GLU A 32 -8.73 2.57 -2.32
C GLU A 32 -7.31 2.59 -2.91
N LYS A 33 -6.32 3.07 -2.15
CA LYS A 33 -4.91 3.09 -2.57
C LYS A 33 -4.32 1.69 -2.65
N VAL A 34 -4.62 0.82 -1.68
CA VAL A 34 -4.18 -0.57 -1.67
C VAL A 34 -4.74 -1.30 -2.89
N ASN A 35 -6.03 -1.15 -3.19
CA ASN A 35 -6.67 -1.85 -4.31
C ASN A 35 -6.05 -1.44 -5.65
N ARG A 36 -5.81 -0.14 -5.86
CA ARG A 36 -5.10 0.34 -7.06
C ARG A 36 -3.69 -0.24 -7.15
N THR A 37 -2.98 -0.32 -6.03
CA THR A 37 -1.60 -0.81 -5.99
C THR A 37 -1.54 -2.31 -6.27
N ILE A 38 -2.43 -3.10 -5.68
CA ILE A 38 -2.58 -4.53 -5.96
C ILE A 38 -2.80 -4.75 -7.46
N THR A 39 -3.76 -4.04 -8.09
CA THR A 39 -4.02 -4.19 -9.53
C THR A 39 -2.79 -3.89 -10.39
N VAL A 40 -2.01 -2.86 -10.04
CA VAL A 40 -0.77 -2.53 -10.76
C VAL A 40 0.29 -3.62 -10.58
N LEU A 41 0.46 -4.13 -9.36
CA LEU A 41 1.41 -5.20 -9.05
C LEU A 41 1.03 -6.51 -9.75
N GLU A 42 -0.24 -6.89 -9.75
CA GLU A 42 -0.76 -8.05 -10.47
C GLU A 42 -0.44 -7.94 -11.97
N GLY A 43 -0.69 -6.78 -12.59
CA GLY A 43 -0.38 -6.56 -14.00
C GLY A 43 1.12 -6.65 -14.31
N ALA A 44 1.96 -6.11 -13.43
CA ALA A 44 3.42 -6.20 -13.56
C ALA A 44 3.91 -7.64 -13.39
N LEU A 45 3.43 -8.35 -12.38
CA LEU A 45 3.78 -9.76 -12.10
C LEU A 45 3.32 -10.68 -13.23
N ALA A 46 2.10 -10.52 -13.74
CA ALA A 46 1.60 -11.30 -14.86
C ALA A 46 2.44 -11.10 -16.13
N THR A 47 2.85 -9.85 -16.39
CA THR A 47 3.74 -9.52 -17.52
C THR A 47 5.11 -10.19 -17.36
N TRP A 48 5.67 -10.14 -16.14
CA TRP A 48 6.94 -10.80 -15.83
C TRP A 48 6.86 -12.31 -15.95
N ASP A 49 5.79 -12.93 -15.44
CA ASP A 49 5.62 -14.37 -15.48
C ASP A 49 5.48 -14.88 -16.92
N ALA A 50 4.78 -14.13 -17.78
CA ALA A 50 4.63 -14.42 -19.21
C ALA A 50 5.88 -14.09 -20.05
N ALA A 51 6.85 -13.33 -19.53
CA ALA A 51 8.05 -12.97 -20.27
C ALA A 51 8.90 -14.20 -20.58
N LYS A 52 9.35 -14.30 -21.84
CA LYS A 52 10.25 -15.36 -22.31
C LYS A 52 11.65 -15.23 -21.71
N GLU A 53 12.09 -14.01 -21.52
CA GLU A 53 13.39 -13.68 -20.94
C GLU A 53 13.17 -13.01 -19.59
N LYS A 54 13.92 -13.47 -18.59
CA LYS A 54 13.86 -12.99 -17.21
C LYS A 54 15.25 -12.55 -16.78
N PRO A 55 15.65 -11.30 -17.07
CA PRO A 55 16.95 -10.77 -16.70
C PRO A 55 17.20 -10.92 -15.19
N ILE A 56 18.40 -11.36 -14.82
CA ILE A 56 18.71 -11.73 -13.43
C ILE A 56 18.67 -10.51 -12.50
N ASP A 57 19.01 -9.35 -13.02
CA ASP A 57 18.94 -8.04 -12.35
C ASP A 57 17.51 -7.61 -11.99
N LEU A 58 16.51 -8.11 -12.72
CA LEU A 58 15.10 -7.81 -12.43
C LEU A 58 14.45 -8.87 -11.54
N LYS A 59 15.02 -10.07 -11.43
CA LYS A 59 14.45 -11.19 -10.67
C LYS A 59 14.22 -10.84 -9.20
N ASP A 60 15.19 -10.21 -8.56
CA ASP A 60 15.09 -9.81 -7.15
C ASP A 60 14.03 -8.73 -6.95
N ARG A 61 13.89 -7.80 -7.90
CA ARG A 61 12.87 -6.76 -7.88
C ARG A 61 11.46 -7.34 -7.97
N PHE A 62 11.24 -8.28 -8.90
CA PHE A 62 9.95 -8.95 -9.03
C PHE A 62 9.64 -9.88 -7.84
N SER A 63 10.66 -10.47 -7.21
CA SER A 63 10.49 -11.18 -5.94
C SER A 63 9.98 -10.26 -4.83
N ARG A 64 10.52 -9.03 -4.72
CA ARG A 64 10.02 -8.02 -3.77
C ARG A 64 8.61 -7.55 -4.11
N TYR A 65 8.28 -7.37 -5.39
CA TYR A 65 6.92 -7.01 -5.82
C TYR A 65 5.90 -8.07 -5.43
N LYS A 66 6.25 -9.35 -5.54
CA LYS A 66 5.39 -10.44 -5.09
C LYS A 66 5.17 -10.41 -3.57
N GLN A 67 6.23 -10.23 -2.79
CA GLN A 67 6.13 -10.12 -1.33
C GLN A 67 5.29 -8.91 -0.90
N PHE A 68 5.48 -7.77 -1.56
CA PHE A 68 4.70 -6.56 -1.29
C PHE A 68 3.23 -6.74 -1.65
N HIS A 69 2.94 -7.34 -2.82
CA HIS A 69 1.59 -7.71 -3.23
C HIS A 69 0.91 -8.60 -2.19
N ASP A 70 1.56 -9.67 -1.74
CA ASP A 70 0.99 -10.62 -0.79
C ASP A 70 0.71 -9.96 0.57
N ALA A 71 1.59 -9.05 1.01
CA ALA A 71 1.39 -8.27 2.23
C ALA A 71 0.18 -7.33 2.12
N LEU A 72 0.06 -6.60 1.00
CA LEU A 72 -1.07 -5.71 0.73
C LEU A 72 -2.39 -6.47 0.62
N ALA A 73 -2.44 -7.58 -0.11
CA ALA A 73 -3.64 -8.40 -0.27
C ALA A 73 -4.10 -9.02 1.07
N THR A 74 -3.15 -9.42 1.91
CA THR A 74 -3.44 -9.90 3.27
C THR A 74 -4.04 -8.78 4.13
N TRP A 75 -3.45 -7.59 4.07
CA TRP A 75 -3.97 -6.43 4.80
C TRP A 75 -5.36 -6.03 4.30
N GLU A 76 -5.58 -5.95 2.99
CA GLU A 76 -6.88 -5.62 2.37
C GLU A 76 -7.96 -6.61 2.82
N THR A 77 -7.67 -7.90 2.77
CA THR A 77 -8.61 -8.95 3.22
C THR A 77 -9.02 -8.76 4.67
N LYS A 78 -8.08 -8.38 5.56
CA LYS A 78 -8.38 -8.08 6.96
C LYS A 78 -9.26 -6.82 7.07
N ALA A 79 -8.89 -5.75 6.36
CA ALA A 79 -9.62 -4.47 6.35
C ALA A 79 -11.06 -4.59 5.82
N LEU A 80 -11.29 -5.44 4.82
CA LEU A 80 -12.63 -5.67 4.26
C LEU A 80 -13.49 -6.54 5.16
N LYS A 81 -12.92 -7.53 5.86
CA LYS A 81 -13.64 -8.42 6.80
C LYS A 81 -14.16 -7.71 8.04
N SER A 82 -13.53 -6.60 8.40
CA SER A 82 -13.88 -5.77 9.53
C SER A 82 -14.81 -4.61 9.17
N ARG A 83 -14.78 -4.18 7.90
CA ARG A 83 -15.67 -3.13 7.40
C ARG A 83 -17.14 -3.51 7.60
N GLY A 84 -17.87 -2.68 8.35
CA GLY A 84 -19.28 -2.91 8.68
C GLY A 84 -19.52 -3.67 9.99
N LYS A 85 -18.47 -4.05 10.71
CA LYS A 85 -18.56 -4.44 12.13
C LYS A 85 -18.25 -3.22 12.98
N GLN A 86 -18.88 -3.11 14.15
CA GLN A 86 -18.41 -2.18 15.20
C GLN A 86 -17.08 -2.71 15.74
N GLU A 87 -15.99 -2.47 15.01
CA GLU A 87 -14.64 -2.57 15.56
C GLU A 87 -14.35 -1.35 16.43
N ASP A 88 -13.64 -1.56 17.53
CA ASP A 88 -13.19 -0.47 18.37
C ASP A 88 -12.13 0.39 17.66
N PHE A 89 -12.09 1.66 18.01
CA PHE A 89 -11.20 2.66 17.43
C PHE A 89 -9.72 2.24 17.45
N ASN A 90 -9.24 1.65 18.55
CA ASN A 90 -7.82 1.29 18.69
C ASN A 90 -7.43 0.17 17.72
N THR A 91 -8.29 -0.82 17.52
CA THR A 91 -8.07 -1.89 16.53
C THR A 91 -7.97 -1.33 15.11
N ARG A 92 -8.83 -0.37 14.77
CA ARG A 92 -8.81 0.30 13.46
C ARG A 92 -7.53 1.10 13.24
N VAL A 93 -7.13 1.90 14.22
CA VAL A 93 -5.87 2.65 14.20
C VAL A 93 -4.67 1.72 14.10
N GLN A 94 -4.67 0.60 14.84
CA GLN A 94 -3.57 -0.37 14.77
C GLN A 94 -3.45 -1.00 13.39
N ARG A 95 -4.57 -1.34 12.74
CA ARG A 95 -4.57 -1.82 11.34
C ARG A 95 -4.00 -0.78 10.37
N LEU A 96 -4.33 0.50 10.53
CA LEU A 96 -3.76 1.57 9.72
C LEU A 96 -2.25 1.71 9.95
N ARG A 97 -1.76 1.52 11.17
CA ARG A 97 -0.32 1.48 11.46
C ARG A 97 0.37 0.29 10.78
N GLU A 98 -0.24 -0.89 10.84
CA GLU A 98 0.27 -2.07 10.10
C GLU A 98 0.40 -1.80 8.60
N PHE A 99 -0.56 -1.08 8.00
CA PHE A 99 -0.47 -0.66 6.60
C PHE A 99 0.73 0.25 6.35
N VAL A 100 0.93 1.26 7.21
CA VAL A 100 2.08 2.17 7.12
C VAL A 100 3.41 1.40 7.23
N ASP A 101 3.50 0.44 8.15
CA ASP A 101 4.68 -0.41 8.30
C ASP A 101 4.96 -1.25 7.05
N ILE A 102 3.90 -1.81 6.43
CA ILE A 102 4.02 -2.51 5.14
C ILE A 102 4.56 -1.55 4.07
N CYS A 103 4.03 -0.33 3.96
CA CYS A 103 4.51 0.64 2.98
C CYS A 103 5.99 0.98 3.18
N TYR A 104 6.45 1.17 4.42
CA TYR A 104 7.85 1.46 4.70
C TYR A 104 8.79 0.28 4.47
N ALA A 105 8.33 -0.95 4.70
CA ALA A 105 9.15 -2.14 4.49
C ALA A 105 9.50 -2.39 3.00
N TYR A 106 8.69 -1.85 2.08
CA TYR A 106 8.80 -2.08 0.64
C TYR A 106 8.98 -0.80 -0.20
N ALA A 107 9.16 0.36 0.44
CA ALA A 107 9.54 1.63 -0.20
C ALA A 107 11.03 1.68 -0.57
#